data_AF-A0A8C1U2A7-F1
#
_entry.id   AF-A0A8C1U2A7-F1
#
_cell.length_a   1.000
_cell.length_b   1.000
_cell.length_c   1.000
_cell.angle_alpha   90.00
_cell.angle_beta   90.00
_cell.angle_gamma   90.00
#
_symmetry.space_group_name_H-M   'P 1'
#
loop_
_entity.id
_entity.type
_entity.pdbx_description
1 polymer ?
#
loop_
_entity_poly.entity_id
_entity_poly.type
_entity_poly.pdbx_seq_one_letter_code
_entity_poly.pdbx_strand_id
1 'polypeptide(L)'
;MQQSCLIFILCNRILVLSGFYLFMLEVLTLLLGSRAAGYSYLCQPVNYSNDVNEVRIASALWWYYISKGVEFLDTVFFIMRKKFNQVSFLHVYHHCTMFILWWIGIKWVPGGQSFFGATINSGIHVLMYGYYGLAAFGPKIQKYLWWKKYLTIIQMIQFHVTIGHAAHSLYTGCPFPAWMQWALIGYAVTFIILFANFYYQTYRRQPRLKSAKSAVNGISNGTNKAPVVMENGTKQKKGKGKHD
;
A
#
# COMPACT_ATOMS: atom_id res chain seq x y z
N MET A 1 -18.22 1.14 27.19
CA MET A 1 -17.69 1.90 26.03
C MET A 1 -16.22 2.33 26.23
N GLN A 2 -15.88 3.01 27.34
CA GLN A 2 -14.51 3.47 27.66
C GLN A 2 -13.44 2.35 27.63
N GLN A 3 -13.67 1.24 28.33
CA GLN A 3 -12.71 0.11 28.42
C GLN A 3 -12.41 -0.52 27.06
N SER A 4 -13.44 -0.73 26.22
CA SER A 4 -13.27 -1.23 24.85
C SER A 4 -12.35 -0.30 24.05
N CYS A 5 -12.54 1.01 24.15
CA CYS A 5 -11.70 2.01 23.47
C CYS A 5 -10.22 1.93 23.93
N LEU A 6 -9.97 1.81 25.24
CA LEU A 6 -8.62 1.70 25.80
C LEU A 6 -7.91 0.42 25.34
N ILE A 7 -8.60 -0.72 25.39
CA ILE A 7 -8.09 -2.01 24.89
C ILE A 7 -7.71 -1.89 23.41
N PHE A 8 -8.56 -1.27 22.57
CA PHE A 8 -8.24 -1.09 21.15
C PHE A 8 -7.06 -0.14 20.88
N ILE A 9 -6.83 0.88 21.73
CA ILE A 9 -5.66 1.76 21.63
C ILE A 9 -4.38 0.99 22.02
N LEU A 10 -4.45 0.18 23.07
CA LEU A 10 -3.36 -0.70 23.50
C LEU A 10 -3.03 -1.74 22.42
N CYS A 11 -4.03 -2.50 21.93
CA CYS A 11 -3.83 -3.48 20.86
C CYS A 11 -3.20 -2.83 19.61
N ASN A 12 -3.69 -1.67 19.16
CA ASN A 12 -3.13 -0.99 17.99
C ASN A 12 -1.70 -0.46 18.23
N ARG A 13 -1.36 -0.05 19.46
CA ARG A 13 0.03 0.32 19.82
C ARG A 13 0.95 -0.90 19.84
N ILE A 14 0.52 -1.99 20.47
CA ILE A 14 1.25 -3.26 20.53
C ILE A 14 1.52 -3.74 19.11
N LEU A 15 0.49 -3.83 18.27
CA LEU A 15 0.54 -4.25 16.87
C LEU A 15 1.57 -3.47 16.05
N VAL A 16 1.55 -2.15 16.17
CA VAL A 16 2.45 -1.27 15.40
C VAL A 16 3.89 -1.37 15.90
N LEU A 17 4.11 -1.51 17.21
CA LEU A 17 5.44 -1.69 17.79
C LEU A 17 6.02 -3.09 17.51
N SER A 18 5.19 -4.14 17.59
CA SER A 18 5.58 -5.50 17.23
C SER A 18 5.87 -5.64 15.74
N GLY A 19 5.04 -5.03 14.88
CA GLY A 19 5.29 -4.96 13.44
C GLY A 19 6.59 -4.24 13.12
N PHE A 20 6.83 -3.05 13.70
CA PHE A 20 8.10 -2.34 13.53
C PHE A 20 9.32 -3.17 13.95
N TYR A 21 9.27 -3.84 15.11
CA TYR A 21 10.34 -4.72 15.58
C TYR A 21 10.55 -5.92 14.62
N LEU A 22 9.47 -6.53 14.15
CA LEU A 22 9.50 -7.67 13.24
C LEU A 22 10.16 -7.29 11.90
N PHE A 23 9.70 -6.22 11.24
CA PHE A 23 10.30 -5.76 9.98
C PHE A 23 11.75 -5.29 10.13
N MET A 24 12.12 -4.70 11.27
CA MET A 24 13.52 -4.37 11.58
C MET A 24 14.38 -5.62 11.69
N LEU A 25 13.88 -6.67 12.33
CA LEU A 25 14.56 -7.95 12.47
C LEU A 25 14.70 -8.69 11.13
N GLU A 26 13.67 -8.66 10.28
CA GLU A 26 13.72 -9.17 8.90
C GLU A 26 14.80 -8.46 8.07
N VAL A 27 14.79 -7.13 8.05
CA VAL A 27 15.79 -6.34 7.30
C VAL A 27 17.20 -6.66 7.80
N LEU A 28 17.40 -6.73 9.12
CA LEU A 28 18.70 -7.06 9.69
C LEU A 28 19.15 -8.50 9.34
N THR A 29 18.26 -9.49 9.45
CA THR A 29 18.58 -10.89 9.14
C THR A 29 18.83 -11.13 7.65
N LEU A 30 18.05 -10.50 6.76
CA LEU A 30 18.27 -10.56 5.31
C LEU A 30 19.56 -9.85 4.89
N LEU A 31 19.88 -8.69 5.47
CA LEU A 31 21.12 -7.97 5.18
C LEU A 31 22.36 -8.70 5.71
N LEU A 32 22.34 -9.19 6.97
CA LEU A 32 23.45 -9.95 7.52
C LEU A 32 23.61 -11.32 6.82
N GLY A 33 22.51 -12.00 6.50
CA GLY A 33 22.52 -13.26 5.77
C GLY A 33 23.10 -13.12 4.36
N SER A 34 22.61 -12.16 3.57
CA SER A 34 23.15 -11.89 2.21
C SER A 34 24.60 -11.42 2.22
N ARG A 35 25.02 -10.64 3.23
CA ARG A 35 26.43 -10.27 3.43
C ARG A 35 27.31 -11.49 3.73
N ALA A 36 26.85 -12.38 4.63
CA ALA A 36 27.57 -13.60 5.00
C ALA A 36 27.64 -14.63 3.85
N ALA A 37 26.59 -14.72 3.03
CA ALA A 37 26.54 -15.58 1.85
C ALA A 37 27.22 -15.00 0.60
N GLY A 38 27.76 -13.77 0.66
CA GLY A 38 28.41 -13.12 -0.49
C GLY A 38 27.46 -12.82 -1.66
N TYR A 39 26.16 -12.62 -1.39
CA TYR A 39 25.12 -12.47 -2.41
C TYR A 39 25.33 -11.22 -3.28
N SER A 40 25.17 -11.40 -4.59
CA SER A 40 25.18 -10.32 -5.57
C SER A 40 23.80 -9.67 -5.71
N TYR A 41 23.74 -8.35 -5.51
CA TYR A 41 22.48 -7.59 -5.61
C TYR A 41 21.88 -7.56 -7.03
N LEU A 42 22.70 -7.73 -8.08
CA LEU A 42 22.29 -7.65 -9.49
C LEU A 42 21.75 -8.96 -10.08
N CYS A 43 22.37 -10.08 -9.75
CA CYS A 43 21.98 -11.42 -10.18
C CYS A 43 22.49 -12.43 -9.14
N GLN A 44 21.63 -13.31 -8.66
CA GLN A 44 21.94 -14.30 -7.65
C GLN A 44 21.11 -15.58 -7.91
N PRO A 45 21.73 -16.70 -8.27
CA PRO A 45 21.02 -17.97 -8.39
C PRO A 45 20.42 -18.41 -7.05
N VAL A 46 19.49 -19.35 -7.12
CA VAL A 46 18.92 -20.00 -5.95
C VAL A 46 19.77 -21.22 -5.65
N ASN A 47 20.36 -21.26 -4.47
CA ASN A 47 21.15 -22.38 -4.00
C ASN A 47 20.30 -23.27 -3.09
N TYR A 48 20.15 -24.55 -3.44
CA TYR A 48 19.38 -25.52 -2.67
C TYR A 48 20.27 -26.37 -1.74
N SER A 49 21.53 -25.97 -1.55
CA SER A 49 22.46 -26.63 -0.63
C SER A 49 22.10 -26.38 0.83
N ASN A 50 22.39 -27.34 1.71
CA ASN A 50 22.25 -27.19 3.16
C ASN A 50 23.37 -26.33 3.80
N ASP A 51 23.87 -25.31 3.10
CA ASP A 51 24.84 -24.37 3.68
C ASP A 51 24.17 -23.53 4.77
N VAL A 52 24.92 -23.24 5.84
CA VAL A 52 24.40 -22.52 7.01
C VAL A 52 23.90 -21.12 6.64
N ASN A 53 24.49 -20.45 5.65
CA ASN A 53 24.09 -19.10 5.24
C ASN A 53 22.88 -19.13 4.29
N GLU A 54 22.85 -20.10 3.36
CA GLU A 54 21.69 -20.30 2.47
C GLU A 54 20.44 -20.68 3.27
N VAL A 55 20.56 -21.61 4.22
CA VAL A 55 19.46 -22.01 5.12
C VAL A 55 19.02 -20.85 6.02
N ARG A 56 19.93 -19.96 6.43
CA ARG A 56 19.56 -18.72 7.15
C ARG A 56 18.75 -17.77 6.27
N ILE A 57 19.11 -17.60 5.00
CA ILE A 57 18.37 -16.76 4.05
C ILE A 57 16.99 -17.37 3.76
N ALA A 58 16.90 -18.68 3.52
CA ALA A 58 15.64 -19.40 3.38
C ALA A 58 14.74 -19.24 4.62
N SER A 59 15.32 -19.32 5.81
CA SER A 59 14.60 -19.11 7.08
C SER A 59 14.12 -17.67 7.25
N ALA A 60 14.93 -16.67 6.86
CA ALA A 60 14.53 -15.25 6.88
C ALA A 60 13.39 -14.96 5.88
N LEU A 61 13.44 -15.56 4.68
CA LEU A 61 12.36 -15.49 3.70
C LEU A 61 11.08 -16.19 4.20
N TRP A 62 11.20 -17.31 4.92
CA TRP A 62 10.07 -17.95 5.60
C TRP A 62 9.42 -17.03 6.64
N TRP A 63 10.21 -16.39 7.51
CA TRP A 63 9.70 -15.41 8.47
C TRP A 63 9.02 -14.21 7.79
N TYR A 64 9.58 -13.74 6.67
CA TYR A 64 8.97 -12.70 5.83
C TYR A 64 7.57 -13.11 5.30
N TYR A 65 7.35 -14.37 4.92
CA TYR A 65 6.01 -14.83 4.55
C TYR A 65 5.06 -14.91 5.75
N ILE A 66 5.54 -15.38 6.90
CA ILE A 66 4.74 -15.39 8.13
C ILE A 66 4.31 -13.96 8.50
N SER A 67 5.16 -12.94 8.32
CA SER A 67 4.78 -11.56 8.57
C SER A 67 3.69 -11.06 7.61
N LYS A 68 3.66 -11.51 6.34
CA LYS A 68 2.52 -11.24 5.44
C LYS A 68 1.20 -11.85 5.92
N GLY A 69 1.27 -12.98 6.62
CA GLY A 69 0.12 -13.54 7.36
C GLY A 69 -0.34 -12.62 8.50
N VAL A 70 0.60 -12.06 9.28
CA VAL A 70 0.29 -11.10 10.36
C VAL A 70 -0.33 -9.82 9.81
N GLU A 71 0.21 -9.24 8.73
CA GLU A 71 -0.37 -8.04 8.08
C GLU A 71 -1.78 -8.31 7.50
N PHE A 72 -2.04 -9.54 7.05
CA PHE A 72 -3.39 -9.92 6.65
C PHE A 72 -4.36 -9.94 7.84
N LEU A 73 -3.92 -10.43 9.02
CA LEU A 73 -4.72 -10.39 10.24
C LEU A 73 -5.04 -8.95 10.69
N ASP A 74 -4.13 -7.98 10.54
CA ASP A 74 -4.42 -6.55 10.79
C ASP A 74 -5.66 -6.09 10.00
N THR A 75 -5.76 -6.52 8.74
CA THR A 75 -6.89 -6.25 7.85
C THR A 75 -8.18 -6.89 8.38
N VAL A 76 -8.11 -8.15 8.83
CA VAL A 76 -9.25 -8.86 9.44
C VAL A 76 -9.72 -8.15 10.72
N PHE A 77 -8.81 -7.67 11.57
CA PHE A 77 -9.16 -6.86 12.74
C PHE A 77 -9.86 -5.53 12.37
N PHE A 78 -9.47 -4.85 11.29
CA PHE A 78 -10.18 -3.65 10.83
C PHE A 78 -11.60 -3.96 10.29
N ILE A 79 -11.77 -5.09 9.60
CA ILE A 79 -13.07 -5.56 9.11
C ILE A 79 -14.00 -5.93 10.27
N MET A 80 -13.52 -6.71 11.25
CA MET A 80 -14.28 -7.05 12.46
C MET A 80 -14.69 -5.81 13.27
N ARG A 81 -13.86 -4.75 13.25
CA ARG A 81 -14.17 -3.44 13.87
C ARG A 81 -15.14 -2.58 13.05
N LYS A 82 -15.74 -3.12 11.97
CA LYS A 82 -16.66 -2.43 11.03
C LYS A 82 -16.09 -1.13 10.44
N LYS A 83 -14.76 -1.00 10.38
CA LYS A 83 -14.09 0.27 10.01
C LYS A 83 -13.73 0.31 8.52
N PHE A 84 -14.71 -0.01 7.69
CA PHE A 84 -14.57 -0.23 6.23
C PHE A 84 -13.94 0.95 5.48
N ASN A 85 -14.07 2.18 5.98
CA ASN A 85 -13.41 3.37 5.41
C ASN A 85 -11.86 3.30 5.36
N GLN A 86 -11.23 2.35 6.06
CA GLN A 86 -9.78 2.12 5.99
C GLN A 86 -9.38 0.94 5.08
N VAL A 87 -10.34 0.12 4.63
CA VAL A 87 -10.09 -1.12 3.89
C VAL A 87 -10.59 -0.93 2.45
N SER A 88 -9.71 -0.50 1.55
CA SER A 88 -10.02 -0.38 0.13
C SER A 88 -9.98 -1.73 -0.58
N PHE A 89 -10.66 -1.86 -1.72
CA PHE A 89 -10.56 -3.05 -2.58
C PHE A 89 -9.11 -3.37 -2.95
N LEU A 90 -8.32 -2.34 -3.25
CA LEU A 90 -6.88 -2.44 -3.53
C LEU A 90 -6.09 -3.05 -2.36
N HIS A 91 -6.42 -2.68 -1.11
CA HIS A 91 -5.79 -3.22 0.09
C HIS A 91 -6.09 -4.71 0.24
N VAL A 92 -7.37 -5.10 0.13
CA VAL A 92 -7.77 -6.51 0.26
C VAL A 92 -7.17 -7.35 -0.87
N TYR A 93 -7.23 -6.87 -2.12
CA TYR A 93 -6.58 -7.51 -3.26
C TYR A 93 -5.10 -7.75 -2.97
N HIS A 94 -4.35 -6.69 -2.62
CA HIS A 94 -2.92 -6.76 -2.30
C HIS A 94 -2.59 -7.83 -1.25
N HIS A 95 -3.22 -7.75 -0.07
CA HIS A 95 -2.87 -8.63 1.04
C HIS A 95 -3.28 -10.09 0.79
N CYS A 96 -4.43 -10.35 0.15
CA CYS A 96 -4.82 -11.71 -0.24
C CYS A 96 -3.86 -12.30 -1.28
N THR A 97 -3.54 -11.55 -2.35
CA THR A 97 -2.71 -12.08 -3.44
C THR A 97 -1.24 -12.20 -3.05
N MET A 98 -0.70 -11.24 -2.30
CA MET A 98 0.70 -11.31 -1.83
C MET A 98 0.94 -12.53 -0.96
N PHE A 99 0.01 -12.85 -0.05
CA PHE A 99 0.13 -14.03 0.81
C PHE A 99 0.22 -15.33 -0.01
N ILE A 100 -0.67 -15.50 -1.00
CA ILE A 100 -0.69 -16.68 -1.88
C ILE A 100 0.57 -16.75 -2.77
N LEU A 101 0.98 -15.63 -3.36
CA LEU A 101 2.16 -15.58 -4.23
C LEU A 101 3.46 -15.86 -3.46
N TRP A 102 3.60 -15.37 -2.23
CA TRP A 102 4.77 -15.63 -1.39
C TRP A 102 4.83 -17.08 -0.88
N TRP A 103 3.69 -17.71 -0.62
CA TRP A 103 3.64 -19.15 -0.34
C TRP A 103 4.22 -19.97 -1.50
N ILE A 104 3.79 -19.69 -2.73
CA ILE A 104 4.31 -20.35 -3.94
C ILE A 104 5.81 -20.02 -4.11
N GLY A 105 6.19 -18.75 -3.94
CA GLY A 105 7.57 -18.30 -4.02
C GLY A 105 8.52 -19.08 -3.11
N ILE A 106 8.22 -19.19 -1.81
CA ILE A 106 9.11 -19.89 -0.87
C ILE A 106 9.03 -21.41 -1.03
N LYS A 107 7.88 -21.96 -1.38
CA LYS A 107 7.73 -23.42 -1.56
C LYS A 107 8.63 -23.97 -2.67
N TRP A 108 8.90 -23.18 -3.71
CA TRP A 108 9.69 -23.57 -4.87
C TRP A 108 11.04 -22.85 -4.99
N VAL A 109 11.18 -21.65 -4.42
CA VAL A 109 12.31 -20.73 -4.64
C VAL A 109 12.73 -20.03 -3.33
N PRO A 110 13.20 -20.77 -2.30
CA PRO A 110 13.49 -20.24 -0.96
C PRO A 110 14.82 -19.48 -0.87
N GLY A 111 15.20 -18.68 -1.87
CA GLY A 111 16.49 -17.99 -1.91
C GLY A 111 16.73 -17.17 -3.18
N GLY A 112 18.00 -16.89 -3.47
CA GLY A 112 18.41 -16.12 -4.65
C GLY A 112 17.81 -14.71 -4.68
N GLN A 113 17.60 -14.17 -5.90
CA GLN A 113 17.11 -12.79 -6.15
C GLN A 113 15.88 -12.35 -5.32
N SER A 114 15.04 -13.28 -4.87
CA SER A 114 13.91 -13.04 -3.95
C SER A 114 14.29 -12.19 -2.72
N PHE A 115 15.53 -12.32 -2.23
CA PHE A 115 16.04 -11.58 -1.07
C PHE A 115 15.97 -10.05 -1.28
N PHE A 116 16.21 -9.56 -2.50
CA PHE A 116 16.26 -8.14 -2.80
C PHE A 116 14.87 -7.50 -2.68
N GLY A 117 13.86 -8.16 -3.28
CA GLY A 117 12.47 -7.74 -3.18
C GLY A 117 11.94 -7.77 -1.74
N ALA A 118 12.26 -8.82 -0.97
CA ALA A 118 11.92 -8.92 0.45
C ALA A 118 12.58 -7.78 1.25
N THR A 119 13.89 -7.56 1.10
CA THR A 119 14.65 -6.55 1.85
C THR A 119 14.12 -5.13 1.61
N ILE A 120 13.84 -4.76 0.36
CA ILE A 120 13.26 -3.44 0.05
C ILE A 120 11.85 -3.32 0.61
N ASN A 121 11.02 -4.37 0.49
CA ASN A 121 9.67 -4.35 1.05
C ASN A 121 9.69 -4.18 2.57
N SER A 122 10.41 -5.03 3.31
CA SER A 122 10.51 -4.92 4.77
C SER A 122 11.11 -3.57 5.19
N GLY A 123 12.10 -3.04 4.46
CA GLY A 123 12.64 -1.70 4.71
C GLY A 123 11.62 -0.57 4.59
N ILE A 124 10.66 -0.68 3.66
CA ILE A 124 9.58 0.30 3.52
C ILE A 124 8.45 0.06 4.52
N HIS A 125 8.22 -1.19 4.93
CA HIS A 125 7.32 -1.50 6.03
C HIS A 125 7.88 -1.01 7.38
N VAL A 126 9.20 -1.06 7.61
CA VAL A 126 9.86 -0.36 8.73
C VAL A 126 9.52 1.13 8.73
N LEU A 127 9.63 1.82 7.58
CA LEU A 127 9.27 3.25 7.49
C LEU A 127 7.78 3.51 7.72
N MET A 128 6.91 2.65 7.19
CA MET A 128 5.45 2.76 7.33
C MET A 128 5.00 2.53 8.78
N TYR A 129 5.43 1.43 9.40
CA TYR A 129 5.14 1.11 10.80
C TYR A 129 5.83 2.09 11.75
N GLY A 130 7.03 2.59 11.43
CA GLY A 130 7.70 3.66 12.17
C GLY A 130 6.90 4.97 12.18
N TYR A 131 6.36 5.38 11.02
CA TYR A 131 5.44 6.53 10.93
C TYR A 131 4.17 6.31 11.76
N TYR A 132 3.56 5.11 11.71
CA TYR A 132 2.38 4.81 12.52
C TYR A 132 2.69 4.73 14.02
N GLY A 133 3.88 4.28 14.40
CA GLY A 133 4.36 4.27 15.79
C GLY A 133 4.51 5.69 16.32
N LEU A 134 5.18 6.56 15.55
CA LEU A 134 5.27 8.00 15.83
C LEU A 134 3.87 8.65 15.94
N ALA A 135 2.94 8.32 15.04
CA ALA A 135 1.57 8.82 15.09
C ALA A 135 0.79 8.33 16.32
N ALA A 136 1.14 7.16 16.87
CA ALA A 136 0.50 6.58 18.04
C ALA A 136 0.92 7.22 19.37
N PHE A 137 2.05 7.96 19.43
CA PHE A 137 2.46 8.73 20.62
C PHE A 137 1.57 9.95 20.91
N GLY A 138 0.68 10.33 19.98
CA GLY A 138 -0.43 11.26 20.23
C GLY A 138 -0.36 12.57 19.45
N PRO A 139 -1.33 13.49 19.67
CA PRO A 139 -1.54 14.66 18.81
C PRO A 139 -0.35 15.64 18.79
N LYS A 140 0.48 15.67 19.85
CA LYS A 140 1.71 16.47 19.89
C LYS A 140 2.72 16.06 18.81
N ILE A 141 2.84 14.76 18.53
CA ILE A 141 3.75 14.24 17.48
C ILE A 141 3.09 14.27 16.10
N GLN A 142 1.77 14.08 16.02
CA GLN A 142 1.01 14.15 14.76
C GLN A 142 1.16 15.48 14.00
N LYS A 143 1.41 16.59 14.70
CA LYS A 143 1.70 17.89 14.07
C LYS A 143 2.96 17.87 13.18
N TYR A 144 3.95 17.05 13.51
CA TYR A 144 5.22 16.95 12.76
C TYR A 144 5.18 15.89 11.65
N LEU A 145 4.10 15.12 11.54
CA LEU A 145 3.96 14.00 10.61
C LEU A 145 3.49 14.44 9.20
N TRP A 146 3.95 15.59 8.70
CA TRP A 146 3.61 16.13 7.36
C TRP A 146 4.06 15.22 6.20
N TRP A 147 5.07 14.37 6.46
CA TRP A 147 5.78 13.58 5.46
C TRP A 147 5.05 12.31 5.00
N LYS A 148 3.79 12.09 5.42
CA LYS A 148 2.94 10.97 4.98
C LYS A 148 2.91 10.78 3.45
N LYS A 149 2.91 11.89 2.68
CA LYS A 149 2.92 11.85 1.21
C LYS A 149 4.20 11.21 0.64
N TYR A 150 5.35 11.43 1.28
CA TYR A 150 6.62 10.84 0.83
C TYR A 150 6.66 9.33 1.04
N LEU A 151 6.02 8.80 2.10
CA LEU A 151 5.91 7.35 2.29
C LEU A 151 5.17 6.68 1.13
N THR A 152 4.04 7.25 0.69
CA THR A 152 3.31 6.73 -0.49
C THR A 152 4.11 6.86 -1.78
N ILE A 153 4.95 7.90 -1.92
CA ILE A 153 5.84 8.03 -3.08
C ILE A 153 6.94 6.96 -3.05
N ILE A 154 7.57 6.72 -1.90
CA ILE A 154 8.60 5.69 -1.71
C ILE A 154 8.03 4.29 -1.96
N GLN A 155 6.81 4.00 -1.50
CA GLN A 155 6.10 2.75 -1.80
C GLN A 155 5.88 2.55 -3.31
N MET A 156 5.53 3.61 -4.06
CA MET A 156 5.43 3.53 -5.51
C MET A 156 6.80 3.33 -6.17
N ILE A 157 7.85 3.98 -5.68
CA ILE A 157 9.23 3.82 -6.18
C ILE A 157 9.71 2.37 -5.99
N GLN A 158 9.43 1.73 -4.85
CA GLN A 158 9.72 0.30 -4.63
C GLN A 158 9.19 -0.57 -5.76
N PHE A 159 7.92 -0.43 -6.15
CA PHE A 159 7.37 -1.25 -7.22
C PHE A 159 8.14 -1.05 -8.53
N HIS A 160 8.50 0.19 -8.89
CA HIS A 160 9.30 0.47 -10.09
C HIS A 160 10.71 -0.12 -10.01
N VAL A 161 11.38 -0.01 -8.86
CA VAL A 161 12.72 -0.60 -8.62
C VAL A 161 12.66 -2.12 -8.71
N THR A 162 11.68 -2.76 -8.09
CA THR A 162 11.49 -4.22 -8.11
C THR A 162 11.13 -4.74 -9.51
N ILE A 163 10.33 -4.00 -10.30
CA ILE A 163 10.08 -4.31 -11.72
C ILE A 163 11.37 -4.20 -12.53
N GLY A 164 12.10 -3.09 -12.39
CA GLY A 164 13.34 -2.84 -13.14
C GLY A 164 14.43 -3.88 -12.83
N HIS A 165 14.53 -4.30 -11.56
CA HIS A 165 15.41 -5.38 -11.12
C HIS A 165 15.02 -6.73 -11.74
N ALA A 166 13.74 -7.10 -11.72
CA ALA A 166 13.24 -8.32 -12.35
C ALA A 166 13.47 -8.33 -13.88
N ALA A 167 13.22 -7.20 -14.55
CA ALA A 167 13.43 -7.03 -15.99
C ALA A 167 14.92 -7.09 -16.37
N HIS A 168 15.81 -6.47 -15.59
CA HIS A 168 17.26 -6.61 -15.75
C HIS A 168 17.69 -8.07 -15.58
N SER A 169 17.21 -8.75 -14.54
CA SER A 169 17.58 -10.13 -14.24
C SER A 169 17.20 -11.10 -15.38
N LEU A 170 16.04 -10.87 -16.01
CA LEU A 170 15.62 -11.55 -17.25
C LEU A 170 16.50 -11.17 -18.47
N TYR A 171 16.79 -9.89 -18.67
CA TYR A 171 17.60 -9.41 -19.80
C TYR A 171 19.04 -9.97 -19.77
N THR A 172 19.66 -10.05 -18.60
CA THR A 172 21.02 -10.59 -18.44
C THR A 172 21.08 -12.11 -18.35
N GLY A 173 19.96 -12.83 -18.53
CA GLY A 173 19.93 -14.29 -18.49
C GLY A 173 20.37 -14.88 -17.15
N CYS A 174 20.02 -14.22 -16.03
CA CYS A 174 20.43 -14.68 -14.70
C CYS A 174 19.88 -16.10 -14.43
N PRO A 175 20.67 -17.04 -13.85
CA PRO A 175 20.23 -18.40 -13.50
C PRO A 175 19.29 -18.41 -12.28
N PHE A 176 18.18 -17.70 -12.39
CA PHE A 176 17.07 -17.62 -11.46
C PHE A 176 15.78 -18.02 -12.22
N PRO A 177 14.80 -18.69 -11.58
CA PRO A 177 13.59 -19.16 -12.26
C PRO A 177 12.78 -18.04 -12.93
N ALA A 178 12.84 -18.01 -14.27
CA ALA A 178 12.18 -17.00 -15.10
C ALA A 178 10.67 -16.86 -14.82
N TRP A 179 9.98 -17.97 -14.51
CA TRP A 179 8.55 -17.94 -14.18
C TRP A 179 8.23 -17.04 -12.98
N MET A 180 9.14 -16.93 -12.01
CA MET A 180 8.95 -16.11 -10.81
C MET A 180 9.16 -14.62 -11.11
N GLN A 181 10.11 -14.28 -11.98
CA GLN A 181 10.28 -12.91 -12.47
C GLN A 181 9.10 -12.47 -13.35
N TRP A 182 8.59 -13.34 -14.23
CA TRP A 182 7.37 -13.09 -15.01
C TRP A 182 6.13 -12.93 -14.12
N ALA A 183 5.99 -13.75 -13.07
CA ALA A 183 4.90 -13.61 -12.09
C ALA A 183 4.98 -12.27 -11.34
N LEU A 184 6.18 -11.83 -10.95
CA LEU A 184 6.42 -10.54 -10.29
C LEU A 184 6.09 -9.35 -11.21
N ILE A 185 6.48 -9.39 -12.48
CA ILE A 185 6.13 -8.37 -13.49
C ILE A 185 4.63 -8.36 -13.72
N GLY A 186 4.00 -9.52 -13.91
CA GLY A 186 2.55 -9.65 -14.10
C GLY A 186 1.76 -9.08 -12.91
N TYR A 187 2.19 -9.39 -11.69
CA TYR A 187 1.61 -8.83 -10.47
C TYR A 187 1.74 -7.30 -10.40
N ALA A 188 2.91 -6.77 -10.74
CA ALA A 188 3.11 -5.32 -10.73
C ALA A 188 2.22 -4.61 -11.77
N VAL A 189 2.00 -5.22 -12.94
CA VAL A 189 1.08 -4.72 -13.97
C VAL A 189 -0.37 -4.74 -13.48
N THR A 190 -0.85 -5.81 -12.84
CA THR A 190 -2.22 -5.82 -12.29
C THR A 190 -2.38 -4.75 -11.21
N PHE A 191 -1.36 -4.53 -10.38
CA PHE A 191 -1.35 -3.51 -9.33
C PHE A 191 -1.41 -2.09 -9.90
N ILE A 192 -0.66 -1.80 -10.97
CA ILE A 192 -0.70 -0.52 -11.70
C ILE A 192 -2.08 -0.29 -12.33
N ILE A 193 -2.68 -1.31 -12.95
CA ILE A 193 -4.04 -1.22 -13.53
C ILE A 193 -5.08 -0.94 -12.45
N LEU A 194 -5.00 -1.60 -11.29
CA LEU A 194 -5.90 -1.37 -10.17
C LEU A 194 -5.76 0.05 -9.59
N PHE A 195 -4.52 0.55 -9.46
CA PHE A 195 -4.25 1.93 -9.05
C PHE A 195 -4.78 2.95 -10.05
N ALA A 196 -4.58 2.72 -11.35
CA ALA A 196 -5.09 3.58 -12.42
C ALA A 196 -6.63 3.61 -12.43
N ASN A 197 -7.28 2.47 -12.20
CA ASN A 197 -8.73 2.36 -12.10
C ASN A 197 -9.26 3.10 -10.86
N PHE A 198 -8.65 2.91 -9.69
CA PHE A 198 -8.98 3.66 -8.47
C PHE A 198 -8.81 5.18 -8.66
N TYR A 199 -7.71 5.60 -9.28
CA TYR A 199 -7.44 7.01 -9.59
C TYR A 199 -8.49 7.57 -10.55
N TYR A 200 -8.83 6.85 -11.63
CA TYR A 200 -9.86 7.25 -12.59
C TYR A 200 -11.23 7.42 -11.92
N GLN A 201 -11.65 6.45 -11.10
CA GLN A 201 -12.92 6.50 -10.39
C GLN A 201 -12.97 7.61 -9.32
N THR A 202 -11.86 7.89 -8.64
CA THR A 202 -11.81 8.88 -7.55
C THR A 202 -11.66 10.31 -8.06
N TYR A 203 -10.85 10.54 -9.10
CA TYR A 203 -10.47 11.88 -9.55
C TYR A 203 -11.08 12.31 -10.90
N ARG A 204 -11.38 11.38 -11.82
CA ARG A 204 -12.01 11.71 -13.12
C ARG A 204 -13.53 11.51 -13.15
N ARG A 205 -14.11 10.79 -12.18
CA ARG A 205 -15.57 10.75 -11.92
C ARG A 205 -15.97 11.66 -10.76
N GLN A 206 -15.73 12.95 -10.87
CA GLN A 206 -16.65 13.91 -10.23
C GLN A 206 -18.01 13.86 -10.95
N PRO A 207 -19.13 14.15 -10.27
CA PRO A 207 -20.44 13.70 -10.72
C PRO A 207 -20.78 14.26 -12.10
N ARG A 208 -21.36 13.41 -12.95
CA ARG A 208 -22.24 13.90 -14.00
C ARG A 208 -23.29 14.76 -13.31
N LEU A 209 -23.20 16.07 -13.47
CA LEU A 209 -24.34 16.96 -13.37
C LEU A 209 -25.40 16.35 -14.30
N LYS A 210 -26.40 15.67 -13.73
CA LYS A 210 -27.62 15.30 -14.45
C LYS A 210 -28.47 16.57 -14.63
N SER A 211 -27.94 17.47 -15.44
CA SER A 211 -28.71 18.50 -16.12
C SER A 211 -28.95 18.03 -17.55
N ALA A 212 -30.10 18.39 -18.10
CA ALA A 212 -30.69 17.90 -19.36
C ALA A 212 -31.11 16.40 -19.32
N LYS A 213 -32.38 16.03 -19.59
CA LYS A 213 -33.53 16.82 -20.06
C LYS A 213 -34.81 16.40 -19.34
N SER A 214 -35.65 17.37 -18.98
CA SER A 214 -37.09 17.16 -18.91
C SER A 214 -37.60 16.81 -20.31
N ALA A 215 -38.29 15.69 -20.46
CA ALA A 215 -39.23 15.52 -21.55
C ALA A 215 -40.54 16.20 -21.13
N VAL A 216 -41.01 17.16 -21.92
CA VAL A 216 -42.29 17.84 -21.72
C VAL A 216 -43.37 17.14 -22.55
N ASN A 217 -44.60 17.12 -22.01
CA ASN A 217 -45.89 16.61 -22.53
C ASN A 217 -46.42 15.41 -21.72
N GLY A 218 -47.50 15.53 -20.92
CA GLY A 218 -48.32 16.71 -20.60
C GLY A 218 -49.50 16.40 -19.67
N ILE A 219 -50.41 17.39 -19.50
CA ILE A 219 -51.78 17.30 -18.94
C ILE A 219 -51.94 17.39 -17.39
N SER A 220 -52.36 18.59 -16.95
CA SER A 220 -53.23 18.99 -15.80
C SER A 220 -53.31 18.13 -14.52
N ASN A 221 -53.26 18.64 -13.29
CA ASN A 221 -54.08 19.71 -12.69
C ASN A 221 -53.63 19.96 -11.22
N GLY A 222 -53.98 21.10 -10.59
CA GLY A 222 -53.92 21.23 -9.12
C GLY A 222 -53.26 22.51 -8.57
N THR A 223 -54.08 23.52 -8.31
CA THR A 223 -53.72 24.79 -7.63
C THR A 223 -53.25 24.61 -6.17
N ASN A 224 -52.19 25.32 -5.75
CA ASN A 224 -52.32 26.41 -4.75
C ASN A 224 -51.02 27.20 -4.45
N LYS A 225 -51.15 28.53 -4.55
CA LYS A 225 -50.50 29.67 -3.84
C LYS A 225 -49.01 29.63 -3.38
N ALA A 226 -48.31 30.72 -3.72
CA ALA A 226 -46.94 31.15 -3.35
C ALA A 226 -46.92 31.88 -1.96
N PRO A 227 -45.89 32.67 -1.51
CA PRO A 227 -44.58 33.05 -2.12
C PRO A 227 -43.31 33.13 -1.19
N VAL A 228 -42.09 33.08 -1.80
CA VAL A 228 -40.81 33.89 -1.59
C VAL A 228 -40.22 33.97 -0.13
N VAL A 229 -38.91 34.03 0.21
CA VAL A 229 -37.74 34.89 -0.16
C VAL A 229 -36.38 34.26 0.26
N MET A 230 -35.27 34.79 -0.27
CA MET A 230 -33.85 34.84 0.22
C MET A 230 -32.83 33.91 -0.48
N GLU A 231 -31.61 34.34 -0.83
CA GLU A 231 -31.07 35.68 -1.16
C GLU A 231 -29.80 35.49 -2.02
N ASN A 232 -29.42 36.48 -2.86
CA ASN A 232 -28.41 36.33 -3.91
C ASN A 232 -27.04 36.94 -3.54
N GLY A 233 -26.00 36.12 -3.37
CA GLY A 233 -24.64 36.56 -3.04
C GLY A 233 -23.80 37.02 -4.25
N THR A 234 -23.84 38.31 -4.57
CA THR A 234 -23.19 38.89 -5.77
C THR A 234 -21.67 39.09 -5.61
N LYS A 235 -20.86 38.64 -6.58
CA LYS A 235 -19.42 39.00 -6.67
C LYS A 235 -19.22 40.28 -7.48
N GLN A 236 -18.76 41.36 -6.83
CA GLN A 236 -18.28 42.56 -7.53
C GLN A 236 -16.91 42.34 -8.20
N LYS A 237 -16.73 42.88 -9.42
CA LYS A 237 -15.42 43.16 -10.02
C LYS A 237 -14.98 44.58 -9.65
N LYS A 238 -13.75 44.75 -9.15
CA LYS A 238 -13.13 46.08 -8.99
C LYS A 238 -12.58 46.58 -10.33
N GLY A 239 -12.97 47.79 -10.74
CA GLY A 239 -12.26 48.59 -11.74
C GLY A 239 -11.04 49.29 -11.15
N LYS A 240 -10.08 49.67 -12.00
CA LYS A 240 -8.88 50.44 -11.66
C LYS A 240 -9.03 51.86 -12.26
N GLY A 241 -8.59 52.89 -11.55
CA GLY A 241 -9.05 54.27 -11.78
C GLY A 241 -8.30 55.08 -12.86
N LYS A 242 -8.91 56.24 -13.18
CA LYS A 242 -8.36 57.62 -12.98
C LYS A 242 -6.97 57.71 -12.30
N HIS A 243 -6.25 58.82 -12.30
CA HIS A 243 -6.50 60.12 -12.92
C HIS A 243 -5.47 60.35 -14.03
N ASP A 244 -5.81 61.09 -15.09
CA ASP A 244 -7.14 61.66 -15.37
C ASP A 244 -8.12 60.65 -16.03
#